data_AF-A0A7W9FK04-F1
#
_entry.id   AF-A0A7W9FK04-F1
#
_cell.length_a   1.000
_cell.length_b   1.000
_cell.length_c   1.000
_cell.angle_alpha   90.00
_cell.angle_beta   90.00
_cell.angle_gamma   90.00
#
_symmetry.space_group_name_H-M   'P 1'
#
loop_
_entity.id
_entity.type
_entity.pdbx_description
1 polymer ?
#
loop_
_entity_poly.entity_id
_entity_poly.type
_entity_poly.pdbx_seq_one_letter_code
_entity_poly.pdbx_strand_id
1 'polypeptide(L)'
;MSGPAALEQAREFADQLAPLGPVKVERLFGGAVLKADGRAFAFVADGMLYLRVDAETRDAFTARGSVPFSYPTRKGRVEARSYFEAPSELFDDPDLLLAWTRAAIAAAGRAAVRAPRSRRRPSPMA
;
A
#
# COMPACT_ATOMS: atom_id res chain seq x y z
N MET A 1 19.76 1.95 1.86
CA MET A 1 19.34 2.65 3.08
C MET A 1 18.13 3.53 2.71
N SER A 2 16.92 2.98 2.71
CA SER A 2 15.72 3.78 2.44
C SER A 2 15.31 4.47 3.74
N GLY A 3 15.83 5.69 3.90
CA GLY A 3 15.87 6.49 5.12
C GLY A 3 14.60 7.31 5.40
N PRO A 4 14.70 8.48 6.10
CA PRO A 4 13.57 9.33 6.45
C PRO A 4 12.73 9.78 5.23
N ALA A 5 13.32 9.81 4.04
CA ALA A 5 12.66 10.16 2.79
C ALA A 5 11.39 9.33 2.50
N ALA A 6 11.39 8.02 2.77
CA ALA A 6 10.20 7.20 2.51
C ALA A 6 9.02 7.54 3.44
N LEU A 7 9.33 7.98 4.67
CA LEU A 7 8.32 8.40 5.63
C LEU A 7 7.74 9.77 5.28
N GLU A 8 8.59 10.70 4.85
CA GLU A 8 8.14 12.01 4.37
C GLU A 8 7.28 11.86 3.10
N GLN A 9 7.75 11.08 2.14
CA GLN A 9 6.99 10.79 0.92
C GLN A 9 5.60 10.20 1.24
N ALA A 10 5.52 9.27 2.18
CA ALA A 10 4.24 8.71 2.61
C ALA A 10 3.34 9.74 3.32
N ARG A 11 3.91 10.74 4.00
CA ARG A 11 3.15 11.85 4.59
C ARG A 11 2.62 12.79 3.53
N GLU A 12 3.41 13.12 2.52
CA GLU A 12 2.95 13.95 1.40
C GLU A 12 1.80 13.28 0.65
N PHE A 13 1.90 11.97 0.42
CA PHE A 13 0.77 11.23 -0.13
C PHE A 13 -0.44 11.25 0.82
N ALA A 14 -0.25 11.04 2.13
CA ALA A 14 -1.36 11.11 3.06
C ALA A 14 -2.06 12.49 3.08
N ASP A 15 -1.33 13.58 2.86
CA ASP A 15 -1.87 14.93 2.76
C ASP A 15 -2.73 15.10 1.49
N GLN A 16 -2.23 14.65 0.33
CA GLN A 16 -2.99 14.65 -0.93
C GLN A 16 -4.26 13.79 -0.84
N LEU A 17 -4.25 12.76 0.01
CA LEU A 17 -5.37 11.85 0.25
C LEU A 17 -6.34 12.35 1.32
N ALA A 18 -6.13 13.53 1.91
CA ALA A 18 -7.05 14.14 2.87
C ALA A 18 -8.53 14.15 2.42
N PRO A 19 -8.88 14.36 1.13
CA PRO A 19 -10.28 14.29 0.67
C PRO A 19 -10.92 12.90 0.82
N LEU A 20 -10.13 11.82 0.90
CA LEU A 20 -10.62 10.46 1.11
C LEU A 20 -10.84 10.12 2.58
N GLY A 21 -10.42 10.99 3.49
CA GLY A 21 -10.54 10.83 4.94
C GLY A 21 -9.21 10.58 5.65
N PRO A 22 -9.25 10.22 6.94
CA PRO A 22 -8.05 10.16 7.78
C PRO A 22 -7.12 9.00 7.37
N VAL A 23 -5.94 9.36 6.88
CA VAL A 23 -4.86 8.43 6.55
C VAL A 23 -3.79 8.46 7.65
N LYS A 24 -3.45 7.30 8.19
CA LYS A 24 -2.34 7.13 9.14
C LYS A 24 -1.11 6.65 8.42
N VAL A 25 0.01 7.33 8.65
CA VAL A 25 1.33 6.94 8.16
C VAL A 25 2.13 6.34 9.31
N GLU A 26 2.60 5.12 9.13
CA GLU A 26 3.45 4.42 10.10
C GLU A 26 4.74 3.96 9.43
N ARG A 27 5.85 3.97 10.18
CA ARG A 27 7.13 3.47 9.65
C ARG A 27 7.05 1.95 9.46
N LEU A 28 7.48 1.46 8.30
CA LEU A 28 7.61 0.04 7.98
C LEU A 28 9.10 -0.26 7.76
N PHE A 29 9.56 -1.49 7.98
CA PHE A 29 10.96 -1.90 7.78
C PHE A 29 11.54 -1.38 6.46
N GLY A 30 12.37 -0.32 6.50
CA GLY A 30 12.97 0.31 5.31
C GLY A 30 12.02 1.16 4.44
N GLY A 31 10.86 1.55 4.96
CA GLY A 31 9.85 2.31 4.24
C GLY A 31 8.76 2.90 5.16
N ALA A 32 7.58 3.14 4.60
CA ALA A 32 6.42 3.63 5.35
C ALA A 32 5.13 2.99 4.83
N VAL A 33 4.17 2.73 5.71
CA VAL A 33 2.87 2.16 5.39
C VAL A 33 1.77 3.18 5.61
N LEU A 34 0.83 3.27 4.68
CA LEU A 34 -0.36 4.10 4.75
C LEU A 34 -1.57 3.22 5.10
N LYS A 35 -2.32 3.66 6.12
CA LYS A 35 -3.49 2.95 6.63
C LYS A 35 -4.70 3.86 6.68
N ALA A 36 -5.82 3.37 6.17
CA ALA A 36 -7.13 4.01 6.26
C ALA A 36 -8.00 3.12 7.16
N ASP A 37 -8.65 3.70 8.17
CA ASP A 37 -9.47 2.97 9.14
C ASP A 37 -8.72 1.78 9.79
N GLY A 38 -7.42 1.94 10.05
CA GLY A 38 -6.55 0.90 10.62
C GLY A 38 -6.16 -0.23 9.66
N ARG A 39 -6.54 -0.16 8.38
CA ARG A 39 -6.23 -1.14 7.34
C ARG A 39 -5.15 -0.61 6.39
N ALA A 40 -4.09 -1.37 6.19
CA ALA A 40 -3.07 -1.04 5.20
C ALA A 40 -3.62 -1.15 3.78
N PHE A 41 -3.61 -0.03 3.07
CA PHE A 41 -4.02 0.08 1.68
C PHE A 41 -2.86 0.46 0.76
N ALA A 42 -1.78 1.04 1.29
CA ALA A 42 -0.59 1.37 0.52
C ALA A 42 0.67 1.35 1.37
N PHE A 43 1.85 1.29 0.75
CA PHE A 43 3.13 1.51 1.40
C PHE A 43 4.14 2.09 0.42
N VAL A 44 5.09 2.87 0.94
CA VAL A 44 6.24 3.39 0.22
C VAL A 44 7.46 2.57 0.62
N ALA A 45 8.16 2.01 -0.36
CA ALA A 45 9.40 1.29 -0.16
C ALA A 45 10.32 1.56 -1.36
N ASP A 46 11.61 1.77 -1.08
CA ASP A 46 12.61 2.05 -2.13
C ASP A 46 12.27 3.24 -3.04
N GLY A 47 11.58 4.24 -2.49
CA GLY A 47 11.12 5.41 -3.24
C GLY A 47 9.88 5.18 -4.11
N MET A 48 9.36 3.95 -4.16
CA MET A 48 8.16 3.60 -4.94
C MET A 48 6.94 3.46 -4.03
N LEU A 49 5.79 3.97 -4.51
CA LEU A 49 4.50 3.77 -3.87
C LEU A 49 3.88 2.47 -4.38
N TYR A 50 3.44 1.62 -3.45
CA TYR A 50 2.73 0.39 -3.75
C TYR A 50 1.32 0.47 -3.21
N LEU A 51 0.33 0.25 -4.08
CA LEU A 51 -1.09 0.22 -3.75
C LEU A 51 -1.58 -1.20 -3.60
N ARG A 52 -2.48 -1.42 -2.64
CA ARG A 52 -3.13 -2.70 -2.44
C ARG A 52 -4.16 -2.94 -3.53
N VAL A 53 -4.13 -4.13 -4.10
CA VAL A 53 -5.08 -4.58 -5.11
C VAL A 53 -5.77 -5.86 -4.66
N ASP A 54 -6.94 -6.10 -5.20
CA ASP A 54 -7.70 -7.33 -5.08
C ASP A 54 -7.98 -7.91 -6.48
N ALA A 55 -8.78 -8.98 -6.57
CA ALA A 55 -9.05 -9.61 -7.85
C ALA A 55 -9.78 -8.68 -8.83
N GLU A 56 -10.60 -7.75 -8.33
CA GLU A 56 -11.38 -6.81 -9.14
C GLU A 56 -10.53 -5.63 -9.63
N THR A 57 -9.59 -5.18 -8.80
CA THR A 57 -8.74 -4.01 -9.11
C THR A 57 -7.46 -4.40 -9.84
N ARG A 58 -6.98 -5.64 -9.71
CA ARG A 58 -5.72 -6.11 -10.33
C ARG A 58 -5.69 -5.89 -11.84
N ASP A 59 -6.77 -6.22 -12.56
CA ASP A 59 -6.80 -6.07 -14.03
C ASP A 59 -6.57 -4.61 -14.44
N ALA A 60 -7.14 -3.65 -13.70
CA ALA A 60 -6.95 -2.23 -13.96
C ALA A 60 -5.51 -1.75 -13.73
N PHE A 61 -4.78 -2.36 -12.78
CA PHE A 61 -3.36 -2.11 -12.54
C PHE A 61 -2.51 -2.75 -13.65
N THR A 62 -2.76 -4.03 -13.97
CA THR A 62 -2.00 -4.75 -14.99
C THR A 62 -2.20 -4.16 -16.39
N ALA A 63 -3.41 -3.70 -16.74
CA ALA A 63 -3.70 -3.06 -18.02
C ALA A 63 -2.89 -1.77 -18.26
N ARG A 64 -2.40 -1.15 -17.19
CA ARG A 64 -1.58 0.08 -17.24
C ARG A 64 -0.09 -0.19 -17.02
N GLY A 65 0.33 -1.46 -17.05
CA GLY A 65 1.72 -1.85 -16.92
C GLY A 65 2.26 -1.86 -15.49
N SER A 66 1.42 -1.69 -14.46
CA SER A 66 1.88 -1.80 -13.07
C SER A 66 2.40 -3.20 -12.77
N VAL A 67 3.52 -3.25 -12.05
CA VAL A 67 4.18 -4.50 -11.67
C VAL A 67 3.81 -4.92 -10.24
N PRO A 68 3.61 -6.21 -9.96
CA PRO A 68 3.39 -6.69 -8.61
C PRO A 68 4.67 -6.59 -7.78
N PHE A 69 4.52 -6.17 -6.52
CA PHE A 69 5.62 -6.12 -5.57
C PHE A 69 6.24 -7.51 -5.42
N SER A 70 7.55 -7.62 -5.56
CA SER A 70 8.28 -8.88 -5.48
C SER A 70 9.45 -8.75 -4.53
N TYR A 71 9.63 -9.72 -3.64
CA TYR A 71 10.73 -9.71 -2.67
C TYR A 71 11.48 -11.05 -2.67
N PRO A 72 12.81 -11.03 -2.46
CA PRO A 72 13.60 -12.25 -2.33
C PRO A 72 13.31 -12.95 -1.00
N THR A 73 13.23 -14.28 -1.04
CA THR A 73 13.08 -15.15 0.13
C THR A 73 14.10 -16.28 0.09
N ARG A 74 14.29 -16.96 1.22
CA ARG A 74 15.24 -18.09 1.33
C ARG A 74 14.97 -19.24 0.35
N LYS A 75 13.76 -19.32 -0.22
CA LYS A 75 13.35 -20.35 -1.19
C LYS A 75 13.23 -19.81 -2.63
N GLY A 76 13.56 -18.56 -2.89
CA GLY A 76 13.40 -17.90 -4.20
C GLY A 76 12.65 -16.57 -4.11
N ARG A 77 12.20 -16.02 -5.25
CA ARG A 77 11.47 -14.76 -5.29
C ARG A 77 9.97 -14.99 -5.07
N VAL A 78 9.36 -14.24 -4.15
CA VAL A 78 7.91 -14.28 -3.91
C VAL A 78 7.28 -13.00 -4.45
N GLU A 79 6.25 -13.17 -5.27
CA GLU A 79 5.44 -12.08 -5.82
C GLU A 79 4.23 -11.83 -4.93
N ALA A 80 4.19 -10.68 -4.26
CA ALA A 80 3.03 -10.23 -3.53
C ALA A 80 1.99 -9.65 -4.49
N ARG A 81 1.21 -10.53 -5.15
CA ARG A 81 0.15 -10.14 -6.09
C ARG A 81 -1.03 -9.36 -5.47
N SER A 82 -0.90 -8.93 -4.23
CA SER A 82 -1.85 -8.07 -3.52
C SER A 82 -1.37 -6.61 -3.47
N TYR A 83 -0.16 -6.32 -3.94
CA TYR A 83 0.40 -4.97 -3.97
C TYR A 83 1.08 -4.72 -5.31
N PHE A 84 0.75 -3.60 -5.94
CA PHE A 84 1.26 -3.22 -7.25
C PHE A 84 1.87 -1.83 -7.17
N GLU A 85 2.91 -1.61 -7.94
CA GLU A 85 3.53 -0.29 -8.07
C GLU A 85 2.53 0.71 -8.66
N ALA A 86 2.41 1.86 -8.01
CA ALA A 86 1.62 2.98 -8.50
C ALA A 86 2.25 3.51 -9.79
N PRO A 87 1.49 3.59 -10.91
CA PRO A 87 1.99 4.21 -12.13
C PRO A 87 2.46 5.63 -11.87
N SER A 88 3.53 6.08 -12.52
CA SER A 88 4.04 7.43 -12.36
C SER A 88 3.04 8.52 -12.75
N GLU A 89 2.09 8.19 -13.62
CA GLU A 89 0.95 9.05 -14.00
C GLU A 89 0.09 9.47 -12.80
N LEU A 90 0.01 8.64 -11.74
CA LEU A 90 -0.74 9.00 -10.53
C LEU A 90 -0.07 10.16 -9.78
N PHE A 91 1.23 10.38 -9.97
CA PHE A 91 1.94 11.50 -9.34
C PHE A 91 1.76 12.81 -10.12
N ASP A 92 1.41 12.73 -11.40
CA ASP A 92 1.12 13.91 -12.24
C ASP A 92 -0.35 14.34 -12.12
N ASP A 93 -1.25 13.39 -11.83
CA ASP A 93 -2.69 13.62 -11.81
C ASP A 93 -3.33 13.28 -10.44
N PRO A 94 -3.68 14.29 -9.63
CA PRO A 94 -4.20 14.07 -8.28
C PRO A 94 -5.59 13.41 -8.26
N ASP A 95 -6.42 13.66 -9.28
CA ASP A 95 -7.73 13.02 -9.41
C ASP A 95 -7.57 11.52 -9.64
N LEU A 96 -6.61 11.12 -10.48
CA LEU A 96 -6.23 9.71 -10.61
C LEU A 96 -5.77 9.16 -9.26
N LEU A 97 -4.81 9.79 -8.59
CA LEU A 97 -4.31 9.33 -7.29
C LEU A 97 -5.43 9.04 -6.29
N LEU A 98 -6.42 9.93 -6.21
CA LEU A 98 -7.60 9.78 -5.36
C LEU A 98 -8.46 8.58 -5.77
N ALA A 99 -8.77 8.45 -7.07
CA ALA A 99 -9.58 7.36 -7.60
C ALA A 99 -8.95 5.98 -7.34
N TRP A 100 -7.64 5.86 -7.58
CA TRP A 100 -6.89 4.64 -7.35
C TRP A 100 -6.73 4.31 -5.88
N THR A 101 -6.47 5.31 -5.06
CA THR A 101 -6.39 5.10 -3.61
C THR A 101 -7.73 4.66 -3.06
N ARG A 102 -8.84 5.22 -3.54
CA ARG A 102 -10.19 4.78 -3.16
C ARG A 102 -10.41 3.30 -3.51
N ALA A 103 -9.96 2.86 -4.69
CA ALA A 103 -9.99 1.46 -5.08
C ALA A 103 -9.14 0.58 -4.15
N ALA A 104 -7.94 1.04 -3.76
CA ALA A 104 -7.07 0.33 -2.82
C ALA A 104 -7.65 0.25 -1.40
N ILE A 105 -8.33 1.29 -0.92
CA ILE A 105 -9.05 1.30 0.36
C ILE A 105 -10.19 0.28 0.33
N ALA A 106 -10.97 0.24 -0.76
CA ALA A 106 -12.03 -0.75 -0.96
C ALA A 106 -11.46 -2.18 -0.97
N ALA A 107 -10.34 -2.40 -1.68
CA ALA A 107 -9.61 -3.67 -1.69
C ALA A 107 -9.14 -4.09 -0.29
N ALA A 108 -8.60 -3.15 0.49
CA ALA A 108 -8.19 -3.36 1.87
C ALA A 108 -9.37 -3.73 2.79
N GLY A 109 -10.51 -3.07 2.60
CA GLY A 109 -11.78 -3.39 3.27
C GLY A 109 -12.24 -4.82 2.97
N ARG A 110 -12.33 -5.19 1.69
CA ARG A 110 -12.72 -6.56 1.25
C ARG A 110 -11.78 -7.63 1.78
N ALA A 111 -10.47 -7.36 1.82
CA ALA A 111 -9.50 -8.30 2.34
C ALA A 111 -9.61 -8.47 3.87
N ALA A 112 -9.99 -7.42 4.60
CA ALA A 112 -10.25 -7.53 6.05
C ALA A 112 -11.49 -8.37 6.37
N VAL A 113 -12.49 -8.39 5.48
CA VAL A 113 -13.67 -9.28 5.59
C VAL A 113 -13.29 -10.74 5.31
N ARG A 114 -12.36 -10.98 4.36
CA ARG A 114 -11.91 -12.33 3.98
C ARG A 114 -10.82 -12.92 4.88
N ALA A 115 -10.07 -12.11 5.62
CA ALA A 115 -9.08 -12.62 6.54
C ALA A 115 -9.78 -13.12 7.83
N PRO A 116 -9.61 -14.39 8.24
CA PRO A 116 -9.98 -14.76 9.60
C PRO A 116 -9.22 -13.82 10.55
N ARG A 117 -9.90 -13.28 11.57
CA ARG A 117 -9.33 -12.41 12.60
C ARG A 117 -8.18 -13.15 13.31
N SER A 118 -7.01 -13.21 12.69
CA SER A 118 -5.80 -13.69 13.32
C SER A 118 -5.42 -12.63 14.33
N ARG A 119 -5.79 -12.92 15.59
CA ARG A 119 -5.39 -12.23 16.80
C ARG A 119 -3.99 -11.65 16.60
N ARG A 120 -3.87 -10.32 16.69
CA ARG A 120 -2.59 -9.73 17.09
C ARG A 120 -2.23 -10.41 18.42
N ARG A 121 -1.29 -11.37 18.39
CA ARG A 121 -0.59 -11.81 19.59
C ARG A 121 0.01 -10.54 20.19
N PRO A 122 -0.29 -10.17 21.45
CA PRO A 122 0.61 -9.25 22.15
C PRO A 122 1.98 -9.91 22.15
N SER A 123 3.02 -9.17 21.78
CA SER A 123 4.39 -9.61 21.97
C SER A 123 4.55 -9.98 23.45
N PRO A 124 4.90 -11.24 23.81
CA PRO A 124 5.32 -11.51 25.17
C PRO A 124 6.67 -10.82 25.36
N MET A 125 6.72 -9.85 26.25
CA MET A 125 7.97 -9.32 26.78
C MET A 125 8.10 -9.91 28.18
N ALA A 126 8.92 -10.97 28.26
CA ALA A 126 9.44 -11.54 29.49
C ALA A 126 10.96 -11.32 29.46
#